data_AF-A0A929RQT7-F1
#
_entry.id   AF-A0A929RQT7-F1
#
_cell.length_a   1.000
_cell.length_b   1.000
_cell.length_c   1.000
_cell.angle_alpha   90.00
_cell.angle_beta   90.00
_cell.angle_gamma   90.00
#
_symmetry.space_group_name_H-M   'P 1'
#
loop_
_entity.id
_entity.type
_entity.pdbx_description
1 polymer ?
#
loop_
_entity_poly.entity_id
_entity_poly.type
_entity_poly.pdbx_seq_one_letter_code
_entity_poly.pdbx_strand_id
1 'polypeptide(L)'
;MPSTNVGTLSEPQFNILTALAREGTPLTQRALSVATNMSLGRVNTATRECEASGYIQDRALTDAGRAALEPYRVTGAVIMAAGLSSRFAPISYERPKGTLKVRGEILVERQIRQLHEVGITNIALVVGYKKEYYFYLADKYGVDIVVNREYATRNNNGSLWRVKERLDNTYVCSSDDYFTTNPFEPYVYKSYYSANYVEGPTDEWCIKVGAGDRITGA
;
A
#
# COMPACT_ATOMS: atom_id res chain seq x y z
N MET A 1 -20.39 -12.39 11.14
CA MET A 1 -19.27 -11.48 10.79
C MET A 1 -19.51 -11.07 9.35
N PRO A 2 -19.70 -9.77 9.03
CA PRO A 2 -19.89 -9.37 7.64
C PRO A 2 -18.63 -9.76 6.85
N SER A 3 -18.81 -10.41 5.70
CA SER A 3 -17.70 -10.73 4.82
C SER A 3 -16.98 -9.44 4.44
N THR A 4 -15.70 -9.33 4.81
CA THR A 4 -14.80 -8.20 4.54
C THR A 4 -14.43 -8.06 3.06
N ASN A 5 -15.24 -8.59 2.14
CA ASN A 5 -14.96 -8.53 0.72
C ASN A 5 -15.35 -7.14 0.21
N VAL A 6 -14.33 -6.38 -0.14
CA VAL A 6 -14.43 -5.01 -0.66
C VAL A 6 -15.17 -4.96 -2.02
N GLY A 7 -15.42 -6.12 -2.65
CA GLY A 7 -16.22 -6.26 -3.86
C GLY A 7 -16.71 -7.68 -4.11
N THR A 8 -17.20 -7.94 -5.34
CA THR A 8 -17.82 -9.22 -5.73
C THR A 8 -16.89 -10.17 -6.47
N LEU A 9 -15.67 -9.75 -6.80
CA LEU A 9 -14.71 -10.60 -7.51
C LEU A 9 -14.17 -11.69 -6.58
N SER A 10 -13.97 -12.88 -7.13
CA SER A 10 -13.11 -13.87 -6.49
C SER A 10 -11.64 -13.44 -6.59
N GLU A 11 -10.79 -13.89 -5.67
CA GLU A 11 -9.35 -13.58 -5.70
C GLU A 11 -8.68 -13.94 -7.05
N PRO A 12 -8.97 -15.09 -7.69
CA PRO A 12 -8.45 -15.36 -9.03
C PRO A 12 -8.94 -14.37 -10.09
N GLN A 13 -10.22 -13.99 -10.07
CA GLN A 13 -10.75 -13.00 -11.00
C GLN A 13 -10.05 -11.66 -10.82
N PHE A 14 -9.96 -11.18 -9.57
CA PHE A 14 -9.23 -9.97 -9.22
C PHE A 14 -7.79 -9.99 -9.74
N ASN A 15 -7.04 -11.06 -9.49
CA ASN A 15 -5.65 -11.20 -9.95
C ASN A 15 -5.51 -11.15 -11.47
N ILE A 16 -6.46 -11.73 -12.23
CA ILE A 16 -6.44 -11.65 -13.69
C ILE A 16 -6.73 -10.22 -14.16
N LEU A 17 -7.76 -9.58 -13.61
CA LEU A 17 -8.13 -8.22 -14.03
C LEU A 17 -7.04 -7.20 -13.69
N THR A 18 -6.39 -7.30 -12.52
CA THR A 18 -5.28 -6.41 -12.15
C THR A 18 -4.03 -6.66 -12.99
N ALA A 19 -3.71 -7.90 -13.33
CA ALA A 19 -2.60 -8.20 -14.25
C ALA A 19 -2.81 -7.57 -15.64
N LEU A 20 -4.03 -7.67 -16.18
CA LEU A 20 -4.40 -7.03 -17.44
C LEU A 20 -4.40 -5.50 -17.34
N ALA A 21 -4.88 -4.95 -16.22
CA ALA A 21 -4.88 -3.51 -15.98
C ALA A 21 -3.45 -2.94 -15.91
N ARG A 22 -2.52 -3.66 -15.28
CA ARG A 22 -1.12 -3.26 -15.14
C ARG A 22 -0.36 -3.29 -16.47
N GLU A 23 -0.58 -4.32 -17.28
CA GLU A 23 0.09 -4.44 -18.57
C GLU A 23 -0.51 -3.48 -19.61
N GLY A 24 -1.83 -3.23 -19.55
CA GLY A 24 -2.53 -2.38 -20.50
C GLY A 24 -2.64 -2.97 -21.91
N THR A 25 -2.20 -4.21 -22.12
CA THR A 25 -2.26 -4.91 -23.42
C THR A 25 -2.82 -6.33 -23.25
N PRO A 26 -3.31 -6.97 -24.33
CA PRO A 26 -3.85 -8.31 -24.25
C PRO A 26 -2.82 -9.35 -23.77
N LEU A 27 -3.17 -10.16 -22.78
CA LEU A 27 -2.26 -11.19 -22.23
C LEU A 27 -2.71 -12.61 -22.57
N THR A 28 -1.75 -13.47 -22.90
CA THR A 28 -2.03 -14.91 -23.01
C THR A 28 -2.23 -15.52 -21.62
N GLN A 29 -2.91 -16.66 -21.53
CA GLN A 29 -3.09 -17.39 -20.27
C GLN A 29 -1.74 -17.82 -19.65
N ARG A 30 -0.71 -18.06 -20.46
CA ARG A 30 0.65 -18.32 -19.96
C ARG A 30 1.27 -17.08 -19.34
N ALA A 31 1.13 -15.93 -19.99
CA ALA A 31 1.61 -14.65 -19.44
C ALA A 31 0.88 -14.29 -18.14
N LEU A 32 -0.45 -14.51 -18.10
CA LEU A 32 -1.26 -14.35 -16.88
C LEU A 32 -0.79 -15.29 -15.77
N SER A 33 -0.51 -16.56 -16.07
CA SER A 33 0.01 -17.52 -15.08
C SER A 33 1.32 -17.05 -14.43
N VAL A 34 2.24 -16.50 -15.23
CA VAL A 34 3.49 -15.90 -14.72
C VAL A 34 3.18 -14.65 -13.90
N ALA A 35 2.37 -13.73 -14.42
CA ALA A 35 2.07 -12.45 -13.78
C ALA A 35 1.34 -12.58 -12.45
N THR A 36 0.47 -13.58 -12.30
CA THR A 36 -0.33 -13.80 -11.08
C THR A 36 0.22 -14.90 -10.17
N ASN A 37 1.30 -15.58 -10.57
CA ASN A 37 1.83 -16.77 -9.90
C ASN A 37 0.75 -17.86 -9.64
N MET A 38 -0.25 -17.96 -10.53
CA MET A 38 -1.31 -18.97 -10.43
C MET A 38 -1.03 -20.12 -11.40
N SER A 39 -1.51 -21.33 -11.06
CA SER A 39 -1.44 -22.45 -12.00
C SER A 39 -2.25 -22.17 -13.27
N LEU A 40 -1.79 -22.70 -14.41
CA LEU A 40 -2.46 -22.48 -15.70
C LEU A 40 -3.92 -22.94 -15.69
N GLY A 41 -4.24 -24.03 -14.97
CA GLY A 41 -5.62 -24.49 -14.79
C GLY A 41 -6.49 -23.47 -14.07
N ARG A 42 -5.96 -22.85 -12.99
CA ARG A 42 -6.65 -21.81 -12.23
C ARG A 42 -6.85 -20.55 -13.06
N VAL A 43 -5.83 -20.13 -13.82
CA VAL A 43 -5.93 -19.03 -14.79
C VAL A 43 -7.01 -19.30 -15.82
N ASN A 44 -7.00 -20.47 -16.46
CA ASN A 44 -7.98 -20.81 -17.51
C ASN A 44 -9.43 -20.79 -17.00
N THR A 45 -9.65 -21.23 -15.75
CA THR A 45 -10.98 -21.15 -15.13
C THR A 45 -11.36 -19.69 -14.84
N ALA A 46 -10.50 -18.92 -14.17
CA ALA A 46 -10.77 -17.53 -13.83
C ALA A 46 -10.96 -16.63 -15.06
N THR A 47 -10.15 -16.81 -16.11
CA THR A 47 -10.31 -16.07 -17.38
C THR A 47 -11.67 -16.36 -18.00
N ARG A 48 -12.11 -17.62 -18.06
CA ARG A 48 -13.42 -17.98 -18.62
C ARG A 48 -14.58 -17.38 -17.83
N GLU A 49 -14.48 -17.32 -16.50
CA GLU A 49 -15.47 -16.67 -15.65
C GLU A 49 -15.50 -15.15 -15.88
N CYS A 50 -14.34 -14.51 -16.03
CA CYS A 50 -14.22 -13.10 -16.37
C CYS A 50 -14.78 -12.79 -17.76
N GLU A 51 -14.53 -13.64 -18.76
CA GLU A 51 -15.11 -13.54 -20.11
C GLU A 51 -16.64 -13.68 -20.06
N ALA A 52 -17.15 -14.68 -19.33
CA ALA A 52 -18.59 -14.88 -19.15
C ALA A 52 -19.29 -13.70 -18.43
N SER A 53 -18.55 -13.00 -17.57
CA SER A 53 -19.03 -11.79 -16.88
C SER A 53 -18.83 -10.50 -17.70
N GLY A 54 -18.25 -10.60 -18.91
CA GLY A 54 -17.96 -9.45 -19.78
C GLY A 54 -16.79 -8.58 -19.30
N TYR A 55 -15.99 -9.02 -18.34
CA TYR A 55 -14.85 -8.28 -17.81
C TYR A 55 -13.62 -8.34 -18.72
N ILE A 56 -13.54 -9.38 -19.54
CA ILE A 56 -12.45 -9.62 -20.50
C ILE A 56 -13.05 -9.87 -21.87
N GLN A 57 -12.46 -9.25 -22.89
CA GLN A 57 -12.75 -9.51 -24.29
C GLN A 57 -11.44 -9.47 -25.09
N ASP A 58 -11.25 -10.41 -26.01
CA ASP A 58 -10.04 -10.50 -26.84
C ASP A 58 -8.73 -10.47 -26.01
N ARG A 59 -8.77 -11.12 -24.84
CA ARG A 59 -7.69 -11.18 -23.84
C ARG A 59 -7.30 -9.84 -23.22
N ALA A 60 -8.13 -8.80 -23.38
CA ALA A 60 -7.94 -7.48 -22.82
C ALA A 60 -9.03 -7.13 -21.81
N LEU A 61 -8.72 -6.19 -20.91
CA LEU A 61 -9.66 -5.68 -19.92
C LEU A 61 -10.70 -4.76 -20.59
N THR A 62 -11.97 -5.05 -20.37
CA THR A 62 -13.10 -4.21 -20.83
C THR A 62 -13.38 -3.08 -19.84
N ASP A 63 -14.28 -2.15 -20.19
CA ASP A 63 -14.72 -1.11 -19.27
C ASP A 63 -15.55 -1.67 -18.10
N ALA A 64 -16.31 -2.76 -18.33
CA ALA A 64 -16.96 -3.49 -17.26
C ALA A 64 -15.94 -4.15 -16.31
N GLY A 65 -14.84 -4.68 -16.84
CA GLY A 65 -13.74 -5.22 -16.04
C GLY A 65 -13.03 -4.15 -15.21
N ARG A 66 -12.81 -2.95 -15.78
CA ARG A 66 -12.31 -1.78 -15.03
C ARG A 66 -13.27 -1.38 -13.92
N ALA A 67 -14.56 -1.25 -14.22
CA ALA A 67 -15.58 -0.93 -13.22
C ALA A 67 -15.64 -1.97 -12.09
N ALA A 68 -15.44 -3.26 -12.40
CA ALA A 68 -15.40 -4.32 -11.39
C ALA A 68 -14.18 -4.24 -10.46
N LEU A 69 -13.10 -3.58 -10.86
CA LEU A 69 -11.93 -3.33 -10.01
C LEU A 69 -12.09 -2.12 -9.08
N GLU A 70 -12.96 -1.16 -9.40
CA GLU A 70 -13.12 0.08 -8.63
C GLU A 70 -13.34 -0.10 -7.13
N PRO A 71 -14.14 -1.09 -6.65
CA PRO A 71 -14.30 -1.30 -5.22
C PRO A 71 -12.97 -1.62 -4.50
N TYR A 72 -12.00 -2.19 -5.21
CA TYR A 72 -10.68 -2.57 -4.69
C TYR A 72 -9.64 -1.47 -4.83
N ARG A 73 -9.99 -0.31 -5.40
CA ARG A 73 -9.06 0.80 -5.62
C ARG A 73 -8.55 1.33 -4.28
N VAL A 74 -7.25 1.56 -4.22
CA VAL A 74 -6.63 2.27 -3.10
C VAL A 74 -6.98 3.75 -3.22
N THR A 75 -7.66 4.29 -2.20
CA THR A 75 -8.23 5.64 -2.19
C THR A 75 -7.30 6.68 -1.57
N GLY A 76 -6.22 6.24 -0.90
CA GLY A 76 -5.23 7.14 -0.33
C GLY A 76 -4.09 6.46 0.39
N ALA A 77 -3.25 7.28 1.01
CA ALA A 77 -2.19 6.84 1.91
C ALA A 77 -2.07 7.76 3.13
N VAL A 78 -1.68 7.18 4.26
CA VAL A 78 -1.27 7.87 5.49
C VAL A 78 0.21 7.58 5.71
N ILE A 79 1.04 8.61 5.73
CA ILE A 79 2.45 8.50 6.07
C ILE A 79 2.66 9.03 7.50
N MET A 80 3.11 8.18 8.41
CA MET A 80 3.38 8.54 9.79
C MET A 80 4.82 9.04 9.97
N ALA A 81 4.96 10.34 10.25
CA ALA A 81 6.23 11.04 10.39
C ALA A 81 6.33 11.88 11.68
N ALA A 82 5.45 11.64 12.67
CA ALA A 82 5.38 12.48 13.86
C ALA A 82 6.42 12.14 14.96
N GLY A 83 7.01 10.96 14.90
CA GLY A 83 7.85 10.41 15.98
C GLY A 83 9.17 11.15 16.21
N LEU A 84 9.66 11.06 17.45
CA LEU A 84 10.94 11.65 17.88
C LEU A 84 12.18 10.94 17.30
N SER A 85 12.04 9.66 16.89
CA SER A 85 13.15 8.82 16.42
C SER A 85 14.34 8.80 17.38
N SER A 86 14.09 8.68 18.69
CA SER A 86 15.12 8.75 19.75
C SER A 86 16.25 7.73 19.60
N ARG A 87 15.98 6.55 19.02
CA ARG A 87 16.99 5.51 18.72
C ARG A 87 18.06 5.95 17.71
N PHE A 88 17.81 7.03 16.95
CA PHE A 88 18.73 7.60 15.95
C PHE A 88 19.50 8.81 16.47
N ALA A 89 19.50 9.05 17.78
CA ALA A 89 20.33 10.09 18.36
C ALA A 89 21.83 9.78 18.09
N PRO A 90 22.67 10.80 17.77
CA PRO A 90 22.34 12.23 17.78
C PRO A 90 21.72 12.76 16.46
N ILE A 91 21.70 11.99 15.38
CA ILE A 91 21.23 12.43 14.04
C ILE A 91 19.79 12.97 14.10
N SER A 92 18.93 12.32 14.88
CA SER A 92 17.53 12.75 15.03
C SER A 92 17.36 14.13 15.67
N TYR A 93 18.35 14.63 16.41
CA TYR A 93 18.30 15.99 16.98
C TYR A 93 18.46 17.09 15.94
N GLU A 94 19.13 16.79 14.83
CA GLU A 94 19.28 17.72 13.73
C GLU A 94 18.02 17.69 12.87
N ARG A 95 17.62 16.48 12.42
CA ARG A 95 16.56 16.28 11.43
C ARG A 95 15.67 15.06 11.75
N PRO A 96 14.36 15.13 11.46
CA PRO A 96 13.46 13.99 11.68
C PRO A 96 13.76 12.85 10.69
N LYS A 97 13.58 11.59 11.12
CA LYS A 97 14.07 10.41 10.38
C LYS A 97 13.56 10.31 8.95
N GLY A 98 12.30 10.65 8.70
CA GLY A 98 11.73 10.63 7.35
C GLY A 98 12.37 11.61 6.36
N THR A 99 13.19 12.56 6.84
CA THR A 99 13.91 13.53 6.00
C THR A 99 15.36 13.14 5.71
N LEU A 100 15.81 11.99 6.22
CA LEU A 100 17.15 11.48 5.97
C LEU A 100 17.30 11.07 4.51
N LYS A 101 18.55 11.17 4.02
CA LYS A 101 18.92 10.74 2.67
C LYS A 101 19.47 9.32 2.70
N VAL A 102 18.92 8.46 1.86
CA VAL A 102 19.43 7.10 1.59
C VAL A 102 19.60 6.98 0.09
N ARG A 103 20.80 6.57 -0.35
CA ARG A 103 21.16 6.46 -1.78
C ARG A 103 20.85 7.74 -2.60
N GLY A 104 21.03 8.90 -1.97
CA GLY A 104 20.81 10.22 -2.59
C GLY A 104 19.38 10.73 -2.54
N GLU A 105 18.41 9.92 -2.09
CA GLU A 105 16.99 10.27 -2.06
C GLU A 105 16.50 10.48 -0.62
N ILE A 106 15.62 11.47 -0.41
CA ILE A 106 14.96 11.68 0.88
C ILE A 106 13.88 10.61 1.07
N LEU A 107 13.86 9.92 2.22
CA LEU A 107 12.95 8.79 2.49
C LEU A 107 11.48 9.13 2.19
N VAL A 108 10.96 10.18 2.81
CA VAL A 108 9.55 10.57 2.63
C VAL A 108 9.25 11.03 1.19
N GLU A 109 10.19 11.72 0.53
CA GLU A 109 9.98 12.14 -0.87
C GLU A 109 9.95 10.95 -1.82
N ARG A 110 10.79 9.94 -1.57
CA ARG A 110 10.78 8.69 -2.36
C ARG A 110 9.46 7.96 -2.20
N GLN A 111 8.98 7.80 -0.97
CA GLN A 111 7.71 7.12 -0.70
C GLN A 111 6.52 7.87 -1.33
N ILE A 112 6.48 9.21 -1.25
CA ILE A 112 5.46 10.03 -1.92
C ILE A 112 5.50 9.83 -3.45
N ARG A 113 6.68 9.85 -4.07
CA ARG A 113 6.82 9.59 -5.51
C ARG A 113 6.34 8.20 -5.90
N GLN A 114 6.68 7.18 -5.11
CA GLN A 114 6.24 5.81 -5.36
C GLN A 114 4.71 5.67 -5.27
N LEU A 115 4.06 6.35 -4.33
CA LEU A 115 2.60 6.40 -4.26
C LEU A 115 2.00 7.10 -5.49
N HIS A 116 2.57 8.24 -5.91
CA HIS A 116 2.13 8.96 -7.11
C HIS A 116 2.30 8.16 -8.40
N GLU A 117 3.38 7.39 -8.53
CA GLU A 117 3.67 6.52 -9.69
C GLU A 117 2.54 5.52 -9.96
N VAL A 118 1.84 5.08 -8.91
CA VAL A 118 0.69 4.16 -9.02
C VAL A 118 -0.67 4.87 -8.92
N GLY A 119 -0.68 6.20 -9.01
CA GLY A 119 -1.89 7.02 -9.04
C GLY A 119 -2.47 7.38 -7.67
N ILE A 120 -1.79 7.08 -6.57
CA ILE A 120 -2.25 7.39 -5.21
C ILE A 120 -1.74 8.78 -4.81
N THR A 121 -2.57 9.80 -5.00
CA THR A 121 -2.21 11.22 -4.75
C THR A 121 -2.87 11.80 -3.49
N ASN A 122 -3.96 11.19 -3.01
CA ASN A 122 -4.58 11.55 -1.73
C ASN A 122 -3.73 11.04 -0.56
N ILE A 123 -2.73 11.83 -0.17
CA ILE A 123 -1.76 11.45 0.86
C ILE A 123 -1.90 12.37 2.07
N ALA A 124 -2.17 11.79 3.24
CA ALA A 124 -2.07 12.47 4.53
C ALA A 124 -0.70 12.20 5.15
N LEU A 125 0.13 13.24 5.26
CA LEU A 125 1.43 13.17 5.92
C LEU A 125 1.29 13.68 7.36
N VAL A 126 1.28 12.75 8.32
CA VAL A 126 1.08 13.06 9.74
C VAL A 126 2.43 13.40 10.39
N VAL A 127 2.60 14.66 10.78
CA VAL A 127 3.85 15.22 11.30
C VAL A 127 3.72 15.65 12.76
N GLY A 128 4.84 15.82 13.44
CA GLY A 128 4.88 16.14 14.87
C GLY A 128 6.21 16.80 15.22
N TYR A 129 7.17 15.99 15.68
CA TYR A 129 8.52 16.47 15.96
C TYR A 129 9.16 17.12 14.72
N LYS A 130 9.65 18.37 14.87
CA LYS A 130 10.28 19.16 13.79
C LYS A 130 9.46 19.20 12.49
N LYS A 131 8.14 19.27 12.62
CA LYS A 131 7.16 19.30 11.51
C LYS A 131 7.48 20.29 10.38
N GLU A 132 8.16 21.39 10.70
CA GLU A 132 8.51 22.46 9.76
C GLU A 132 9.34 21.93 8.58
N TYR A 133 10.13 20.87 8.81
CA TYR A 133 10.90 20.20 7.76
C TYR A 133 10.05 19.55 6.67
N TYR A 134 8.75 19.34 6.91
CA TYR A 134 7.86 18.64 5.98
C TYR A 134 6.93 19.58 5.23
N PHE A 135 6.80 20.86 5.63
CA PHE A 135 5.78 21.76 5.06
C PHE A 135 5.96 22.01 3.56
N TYR A 136 7.20 22.03 3.06
CA TYR A 136 7.46 22.19 1.63
C TYR A 136 6.88 21.04 0.77
N LEU A 137 6.59 19.87 1.36
CA LEU A 137 6.05 18.73 0.65
C LEU A 137 4.60 18.98 0.21
N ALA A 138 3.86 19.83 0.93
CA ALA A 138 2.51 20.22 0.53
C ALA A 138 2.53 20.91 -0.85
N ASP A 139 3.42 21.88 -1.03
CA ASP A 139 3.54 22.60 -2.31
C ASP A 139 4.22 21.75 -3.39
N LYS A 140 5.25 20.99 -3.02
CA LYS A 140 6.05 20.20 -3.98
C LYS A 140 5.31 18.98 -4.52
N TYR A 141 4.47 18.35 -3.70
CA TYR A 141 3.82 17.08 -4.03
C TYR A 141 2.31 17.08 -3.83
N GLY A 142 1.70 18.13 -3.26
CA GLY A 142 0.26 18.15 -3.02
C GLY A 142 -0.21 17.26 -1.87
N VAL A 143 0.68 16.88 -0.94
CA VAL A 143 0.30 16.10 0.24
C VAL A 143 -0.41 16.97 1.27
N ASP A 144 -1.36 16.40 2.01
CA ASP A 144 -2.01 17.07 3.14
C ASP A 144 -1.22 16.87 4.43
N ILE A 145 -0.76 17.97 5.03
CA ILE A 145 0.04 17.95 6.26
C ILE A 145 -0.87 17.96 7.49
N VAL A 146 -0.87 16.88 8.24
CA VAL A 146 -1.66 16.75 9.47
C VAL A 146 -0.74 16.82 10.69
N VAL A 147 -0.86 17.86 11.50
CA VAL A 147 -0.03 18.02 12.70
C VAL A 147 -0.61 17.24 13.89
N ASN A 148 0.08 16.20 14.33
CA ASN A 148 -0.16 15.52 15.60
C ASN A 148 0.58 16.26 16.73
N ARG A 149 -0.14 16.97 17.59
CA ARG A 149 0.43 17.70 18.74
C ARG A 149 0.75 16.80 19.94
N GLU A 150 0.23 15.56 19.95
CA GLU A 150 0.41 14.58 21.03
C GLU A 150 1.59 13.63 20.75
N TYR A 151 2.46 13.96 19.77
CA TYR A 151 3.56 13.11 19.33
C TYR A 151 4.57 12.73 20.44
N ALA A 152 4.67 13.55 21.49
CA ALA A 152 5.57 13.32 22.62
C ALA A 152 4.94 12.50 23.75
N THR A 153 3.60 12.41 23.81
CA THR A 153 2.86 11.78 24.91
C THR A 153 2.12 10.51 24.48
N ARG A 154 1.92 10.29 23.18
CA ARG A 154 1.28 9.10 22.63
C ARG A 154 2.17 8.45 21.58
N ASN A 155 2.01 7.13 21.43
CA ASN A 155 2.67 6.37 20.36
C ASN A 155 1.98 6.64 18.99
N ASN A 156 2.42 5.96 17.93
CA ASN A 156 1.89 6.09 16.57
C ASN A 156 0.36 5.96 16.43
N ASN A 157 -0.32 5.29 17.37
CA ASN A 157 -1.79 5.29 17.43
C ASN A 157 -2.40 6.71 17.50
N GLY A 158 -1.72 7.66 18.17
CA GLY A 158 -2.15 9.05 18.22
C GLY A 158 -2.09 9.71 16.84
N SER A 159 -1.10 9.35 16.02
CA SER A 159 -1.00 9.82 14.64
C SER A 159 -2.14 9.29 13.78
N LEU A 160 -2.48 7.99 13.90
CA LEU A 160 -3.61 7.40 13.18
C LEU A 160 -4.95 7.98 13.62
N TRP A 161 -5.12 8.25 14.91
CA TRP A 161 -6.33 8.87 15.44
C TRP A 161 -6.64 10.23 14.79
N ARG A 162 -5.60 11.02 14.47
CA ARG A 162 -5.76 12.31 13.78
C ARG A 162 -6.35 12.20 12.37
N VAL A 163 -6.22 11.04 11.75
CA VAL A 163 -6.65 10.77 10.37
C VAL A 163 -7.59 9.59 10.29
N LYS A 164 -8.28 9.23 11.39
CA LYS A 164 -9.14 8.04 11.48
C LYS A 164 -10.23 8.00 10.40
N GLU A 165 -10.76 9.16 10.03
CA GLU A 165 -11.79 9.31 8.98
C GLU A 165 -11.24 9.07 7.56
N ARG A 166 -9.92 8.94 7.42
CA ARG A 166 -9.23 8.59 6.17
C ARG A 166 -8.84 7.11 6.11
N LEU A 167 -9.10 6.33 7.16
CA LEU A 167 -8.76 4.91 7.20
C LEU A 167 -9.86 4.10 6.51
N ASP A 168 -9.74 3.99 5.19
CA ASP A 168 -10.58 3.18 4.31
C ASP A 168 -9.69 2.20 3.50
N ASN A 169 -9.80 2.12 2.17
CA ASN A 169 -8.85 1.43 1.28
C ASN A 169 -7.55 2.24 1.18
N THR A 170 -6.82 2.36 2.29
CA THR A 170 -5.72 3.30 2.44
C THR A 170 -4.46 2.59 2.94
N TYR A 171 -3.31 2.95 2.36
CA TYR A 171 -2.02 2.51 2.88
C TYR A 171 -1.66 3.24 4.17
N VAL A 172 -1.16 2.51 5.17
CA VAL A 172 -0.57 3.09 6.38
C VAL A 172 0.92 2.82 6.35
N CYS A 173 1.72 3.87 6.21
CA CYS A 173 3.15 3.79 5.99
C CYS A 173 3.94 4.42 7.14
N SER A 174 5.08 3.83 7.46
CA SER A 174 6.11 4.49 8.25
C SER A 174 6.96 5.38 7.33
N SER A 175 7.27 6.60 7.77
CA SER A 175 8.04 7.56 6.97
C SER A 175 9.53 7.21 6.81
N ASP A 176 9.98 6.16 7.48
CA ASP A 176 11.37 5.79 7.65
C ASP A 176 11.77 4.47 6.99
N ASP A 177 10.90 3.92 6.15
CA ASP A 177 11.18 2.78 5.29
C ASP A 177 11.76 3.23 3.94
N TYR A 178 12.80 2.53 3.47
CA TYR A 178 13.36 2.71 2.13
C TYR A 178 12.99 1.52 1.24
N PHE A 179 11.99 1.68 0.38
CA PHE A 179 11.60 0.65 -0.57
C PHE A 179 12.47 0.74 -1.83
N THR A 180 13.25 -0.30 -2.12
CA THR A 180 14.15 -0.37 -3.28
C THR A 180 13.38 -0.45 -4.60
N THR A 181 12.25 -1.16 -4.59
CA THR A 181 11.24 -1.19 -5.66
C THR A 181 9.96 -0.52 -5.16
N ASN A 182 9.05 -0.13 -6.06
CA ASN A 182 7.76 0.42 -5.66
C ASN A 182 6.85 -0.73 -5.16
N PRO A 183 6.43 -0.74 -3.88
CA PRO A 183 5.63 -1.83 -3.33
C PRO A 183 4.12 -1.55 -3.39
N PHE A 184 3.73 -0.35 -3.83
CA PHE A 184 2.34 0.07 -3.81
C PHE A 184 1.63 -0.41 -5.07
N GLU A 185 0.35 -0.74 -4.94
CA GLU A 185 -0.48 -1.19 -6.03
C GLU A 185 -1.75 -0.31 -6.10
N PRO A 186 -2.29 -0.03 -7.30
CA PRO A 186 -3.49 0.80 -7.45
C PRO A 186 -4.76 0.10 -6.95
N TYR A 187 -4.76 -1.24 -6.91
CA TYR A 187 -5.88 -2.04 -6.42
C TYR A 187 -5.37 -3.14 -5.47
N VAL A 188 -6.10 -3.37 -4.38
CA VAL A 188 -5.76 -4.36 -3.35
C VAL A 188 -6.99 -5.20 -3.01
N TYR A 189 -6.85 -6.53 -3.03
CA TYR A 189 -7.98 -7.45 -2.85
C TYR A 189 -8.57 -7.44 -1.44
N LYS A 190 -7.71 -7.40 -0.42
CA LYS A 190 -8.06 -7.49 1.00
C LYS A 190 -7.06 -6.72 1.85
N SER A 191 -7.47 -6.32 3.06
CA SER A 191 -6.53 -5.76 4.04
C SER A 191 -5.39 -6.74 4.31
N TYR A 192 -4.16 -6.21 4.34
CA TYR A 192 -2.96 -7.01 4.56
C TYR A 192 -1.92 -6.25 5.38
N TYR A 193 -0.90 -6.96 5.84
CA TYR A 193 0.29 -6.39 6.46
C TYR A 193 1.51 -6.81 5.65
N SER A 194 2.32 -5.86 5.21
CA SER A 194 3.58 -6.16 4.53
C SER A 194 4.62 -6.58 5.56
N ALA A 195 5.20 -7.77 5.41
CA ALA A 195 6.19 -8.31 6.34
C ALA A 195 7.40 -8.88 5.58
N ASN A 196 8.57 -8.82 6.22
CA ASN A 196 9.78 -9.46 5.74
C ASN A 196 10.03 -10.75 6.53
N TYR A 197 10.44 -11.80 5.82
CA TYR A 197 10.90 -13.02 6.46
C TYR A 197 12.31 -12.84 7.02
N VAL A 198 12.52 -13.29 8.25
CA VAL A 198 13.83 -13.37 8.90
C VAL A 198 14.00 -14.78 9.42
N GLU A 199 15.14 -15.39 9.11
CA GLU A 199 15.48 -16.72 9.63
C GLU A 199 15.95 -16.63 11.08
N GLY A 200 15.35 -17.43 11.96
CA GLY A 200 15.70 -17.50 13.38
C GLY A 200 14.97 -16.50 14.28
N PRO A 201 15.32 -16.47 15.58
CA PRO A 201 14.72 -15.54 16.55
C PRO A 201 15.02 -14.07 16.22
N THR A 202 14.08 -13.18 16.53
CA THR A 202 14.22 -11.72 16.36
C THR A 202 13.54 -10.99 17.51
N ASP A 203 14.03 -9.79 17.82
CA ASP A 203 13.43 -8.86 18.79
C ASP A 203 12.29 -8.02 18.19
N GLU A 204 12.02 -8.21 16.89
CA GLU A 204 10.96 -7.52 16.15
C GLU A 204 9.58 -8.15 16.36
N TRP A 205 8.54 -7.41 16.00
CA TRP A 205 7.17 -7.91 16.01
C TRP A 205 7.00 -8.97 14.91
N CYS A 206 6.61 -10.17 15.30
CA CYS A 206 6.33 -11.28 14.40
C CYS A 206 4.84 -11.35 14.06
N ILE A 207 4.49 -12.13 13.03
CA ILE A 207 3.10 -12.36 12.63
C ILE A 207 2.87 -13.87 12.54
N LYS A 208 1.79 -14.34 13.17
CA LYS A 208 1.29 -15.71 12.98
C LYS A 208 0.14 -15.68 11.99
N VAL A 209 0.19 -16.59 11.02
CA VAL A 209 -0.85 -16.73 10.00
C VAL A 209 -1.55 -18.08 10.12
N GLY A 210 -2.86 -18.07 9.91
CA GLY A 210 -3.70 -19.26 9.77
C GLY A 210 -4.05 -19.55 8.30
N ALA A 211 -5.14 -20.27 8.07
CA ALA A 211 -5.62 -20.57 6.73
C ALA A 211 -5.89 -19.29 5.91
N GLY A 212 -5.46 -19.29 4.64
CA GLY A 212 -5.64 -18.16 3.72
C GLY A 212 -4.84 -16.90 4.09
N ASP A 213 -3.70 -17.08 4.77
CA ASP A 213 -2.79 -16.02 5.24
C ASP A 213 -3.44 -15.02 6.20
N ARG A 214 -4.49 -15.46 6.91
CA ARG A 214 -5.15 -14.61 7.89
C ARG A 214 -4.27 -14.47 9.12
N ILE A 215 -4.01 -13.23 9.54
CA ILE A 215 -3.29 -12.93 10.77
C ILE A 215 -4.11 -13.42 11.99
N THR A 216 -3.50 -14.28 12.79
CA THR A 216 -4.10 -14.89 14.00
C THR A 216 -3.39 -14.49 15.29
N GLY A 217 -2.22 -13.85 15.19
CA GLY A 217 -1.48 -13.34 16.34
C GLY A 217 -0.23 -12.56 15.93
N ALA A 218 0.36 -11.88 16.90
CA ALA A 218 1.66 -11.25 16.85
C ALA A 218 2.54 -11.84 17.97
#